data_AF-A0A7V9PGC0-F1
#
_entry.id   AF-A0A7V9PGC0-F1
#
_cell.length_a   1.000
_cell.length_b   1.000
_cell.length_c   1.000
_cell.angle_alpha   90.00
_cell.angle_beta   90.00
_cell.angle_gamma   90.00
#
_symmetry.space_group_name_H-M   'P 1'
#
loop_
_entity.id
_entity.type
_entity.pdbx_description
1 polymer ?
#
loop_
_entity_poly.entity_id
_entity_poly.type
_entity_poly.pdbx_seq_one_letter_code
_entity_poly.pdbx_strand_id
1 'polypeptide(L)'
;MSGSWWTNPSKITRRCFHSRRADGTFAESRHQLPAGDNPPDHAGTTFQPIATAAYTDGACLGNPGPGGWAWAVDDGPYASGAAAHTTNQRMEIAAVLGAVRALPDPLLVVSDSTYVVNCFRDRWWEGWMKRGWKNSKKEPVANRDLWEPLIELVRERGVEFRWVKGHSGDRMNDVVDRLAVQAATKQEGRSGMGTPAELGAADDPEARSAPPAAGERDPRLPAGHLVLVGGLRPPELGGYDPNP
;
A
#
# COMPACT_ATOMS: atom_id res chain seq x y z
N MET A 1 -19.56 -7.49 46.29
CA MET A 1 -19.11 -8.84 46.69
C MET A 1 -18.72 -9.55 45.40
N SER A 2 -17.47 -9.40 44.94
CA SER A 2 -16.37 -10.36 45.13
C SER A 2 -16.76 -11.77 44.64
N GLY A 3 -16.10 -12.42 43.69
CA GLY A 3 -14.83 -12.19 43.01
C GLY A 3 -14.41 -13.56 42.46
N SER A 4 -14.13 -13.65 41.16
CA SER A 4 -13.58 -14.85 40.54
C SER A 4 -12.08 -14.95 40.83
N TRP A 5 -11.65 -16.08 41.39
CA TRP A 5 -10.24 -16.42 41.55
C TRP A 5 -10.05 -17.91 41.23
N TRP A 6 -9.35 -18.20 40.14
CA TRP A 6 -8.54 -19.42 40.01
C TRP A 6 -7.15 -19.02 39.52
N THR A 7 -6.17 -19.68 40.12
CA THR A 7 -4.82 -19.22 40.41
C THR A 7 -3.79 -19.65 39.38
N ASN A 8 -2.83 -18.76 39.10
CA ASN A 8 -1.57 -19.02 38.40
C ASN A 8 -0.47 -19.47 39.39
N PRO A 9 0.32 -20.54 39.13
CA PRO A 9 1.45 -20.90 39.99
C PRO A 9 2.79 -20.62 39.28
N SER A 10 3.65 -19.82 39.91
CA SER A 10 5.11 -19.90 39.77
C SER A 10 5.79 -19.13 40.91
N LYS A 11 6.16 -19.85 41.97
CA LYS A 11 7.07 -19.38 43.01
C LYS A 11 8.42 -20.07 42.82
N ILE A 12 9.45 -19.31 42.50
CA ILE A 12 10.85 -19.72 42.61
C ILE A 12 11.33 -19.27 44.00
N THR A 13 11.51 -20.22 44.91
CA THR A 13 12.10 -20.01 46.24
C THR A 13 13.61 -20.22 46.20
N ARG A 14 14.40 -19.19 46.50
CA ARG A 14 15.84 -19.33 46.81
C ARG A 14 16.01 -19.71 48.29
N ARG A 15 16.67 -20.85 48.53
CA ARG A 15 17.11 -21.35 49.84
C ARG A 15 18.24 -20.46 50.39
N CYS A 16 18.09 -19.97 51.62
CA CYS A 16 19.19 -19.44 52.43
C CYS A 16 19.73 -20.55 53.34
N PHE A 17 21.02 -20.88 53.19
CA PHE A 17 21.75 -21.76 54.11
C PHE A 17 22.09 -20.98 55.38
N HIS A 18 21.67 -21.47 56.55
CA HIS A 18 22.09 -20.95 57.86
C HIS A 18 23.00 -21.98 58.53
N SER A 19 24.28 -21.63 58.74
CA SER A 19 25.13 -22.32 59.73
C SER A 19 25.15 -21.49 61.01
N ARG A 20 24.67 -22.08 62.10
CA ARG A 20 24.72 -21.51 63.47
C ARG A 20 26.16 -21.49 63.99
N ARG A 21 26.55 -20.40 64.67
CA ARG A 21 27.55 -20.41 65.75
C ARG A 21 26.95 -19.81 67.03
N ALA A 22 27.56 -20.17 68.14
CA ALA A 22 27.03 -20.10 69.49
C ALA A 22 27.88 -19.14 70.33
N ASP A 23 27.38 -17.93 70.58
CA ASP A 23 27.83 -17.00 71.62
C ASP A 23 27.04 -15.67 71.50
N GLY A 24 26.08 -15.49 72.39
CA GLY A 24 25.06 -14.44 72.35
C GLY A 24 25.56 -13.04 72.68
N THR A 25 26.33 -12.40 71.79
CA THR A 25 26.57 -10.94 71.82
C THR A 25 26.71 -10.37 70.40
N PHE A 26 25.79 -9.51 69.98
CA PHE A 26 25.89 -8.73 68.75
C PHE A 26 26.18 -7.26 69.08
N ALA A 27 27.36 -6.79 68.70
CA ALA A 27 27.71 -5.37 68.66
C ALA A 27 27.20 -4.77 67.34
N GLU A 28 26.39 -3.71 67.41
CA GLU A 28 26.00 -2.93 66.23
C GLU A 28 27.19 -2.12 65.73
N SER A 29 27.76 -2.52 64.59
CA SER A 29 28.69 -1.69 63.82
C SER A 29 27.95 -1.19 62.58
N ARG A 30 27.50 0.07 62.62
CA ARG A 30 26.94 0.78 61.46
C ARG A 30 28.05 1.04 60.46
N HIS A 31 28.24 0.13 59.51
CA HIS A 31 28.95 0.43 58.27
C HIS A 31 28.02 1.23 57.36
N GLN A 32 28.27 2.54 57.28
CA GLN A 32 27.68 3.41 56.28
C GLN A 32 28.27 3.02 54.91
N LEU A 33 27.46 2.50 54.00
CA LEU A 33 27.86 2.31 52.60
C LEU A 33 27.96 3.69 51.91
N PRO A 34 28.98 3.96 51.08
CA PRO A 34 29.06 5.20 50.32
C PRO A 34 27.92 5.28 49.30
N ALA A 35 27.45 6.50 49.05
CA ALA A 35 26.47 6.80 48.00
C ALA A 35 27.04 6.32 46.65
N GLY A 36 26.49 5.23 46.12
CA GLY A 36 26.80 4.75 44.79
C GLY A 36 26.18 5.69 43.76
N ASP A 37 27.01 6.10 42.80
CA ASP A 37 26.59 6.82 41.61
C ASP A 37 25.40 6.10 40.95
N ASN A 38 24.31 6.82 40.76
CA ASN A 38 23.21 6.33 39.94
C ASN A 38 23.75 6.08 38.51
N PRO A 39 23.49 4.92 37.89
CA PRO A 39 23.80 4.73 36.49
C PRO A 39 23.02 5.76 35.66
N PRO A 40 23.57 6.25 34.53
CA PRO A 40 22.90 7.23 33.71
C PRO A 40 21.55 6.67 33.24
N ASP A 41 20.51 7.47 33.37
CA ASP A 41 19.18 7.20 32.84
C ASP A 41 19.30 6.71 31.39
N HIS A 42 19.06 5.43 31.16
CA HIS A 42 18.78 4.93 29.83
C HIS A 42 17.39 5.44 29.45
N ALA A 43 17.36 6.69 28.98
CA ALA A 43 16.22 7.28 28.30
C ALA A 43 15.66 6.24 27.33
N GLY A 44 14.41 5.83 27.57
CA GLY A 44 13.77 4.73 26.88
C GLY A 44 13.87 4.90 25.37
N THR A 45 14.53 3.96 24.72
CA THR A 45 14.38 3.77 23.28
C THR A 45 12.95 3.31 23.02
N THR A 46 12.06 4.24 22.72
CA THR A 46 10.72 3.94 22.23
C THR A 46 10.89 3.26 20.87
N PHE A 47 10.63 1.96 20.80
CA PHE A 47 10.54 1.25 19.53
C PHE A 47 9.37 1.85 18.75
N GLN A 48 9.67 2.64 17.72
CA GLN A 48 8.66 3.04 16.75
C GLN A 48 8.33 1.81 15.90
N PRO A 49 7.04 1.42 15.78
CA PRO A 49 6.67 0.30 14.93
C PRO A 49 7.07 0.59 13.48
N ILE A 50 7.72 -0.39 12.85
CA ILE A 50 8.13 -0.28 11.44
C ILE A 50 6.86 -0.32 10.59
N ALA A 51 6.66 0.70 9.74
CA ALA A 51 5.51 0.74 8.83
C ALA A 51 5.48 -0.47 7.90
N THR A 52 4.30 -1.08 7.77
CA THR A 52 4.06 -2.10 6.75
C THR A 52 4.12 -1.43 5.38
N ALA A 53 5.03 -1.88 4.51
CA ALA A 53 5.12 -1.37 3.13
C ALA A 53 4.19 -2.16 2.22
N ALA A 54 3.18 -1.49 1.67
CA ALA A 54 2.25 -2.04 0.69
C ALA A 54 2.56 -1.48 -0.69
N TYR A 55 2.93 -2.35 -1.62
CA TYR A 55 3.14 -1.99 -3.01
C TYR A 55 1.80 -2.07 -3.74
N THR A 56 1.53 -1.14 -4.65
CA THR A 56 0.23 -1.06 -5.33
C THR A 56 0.39 -0.68 -6.79
N ASP A 57 -0.35 -1.33 -7.68
CA ASP A 57 -0.40 -0.99 -9.10
C ASP A 57 -1.76 -1.32 -9.75
N GLY A 58 -2.05 -0.68 -10.88
CA GLY A 58 -3.25 -0.84 -11.68
C GLY A 58 -2.94 -0.88 -13.18
N ALA A 59 -3.58 -1.81 -13.88
CA ALA A 59 -3.41 -2.03 -15.32
C ALA A 59 -4.75 -2.01 -16.06
N CYS A 60 -4.74 -1.59 -17.31
CA CYS A 60 -5.92 -1.59 -18.18
C CYS A 60 -5.56 -1.99 -19.62
N LEU A 61 -6.25 -2.99 -20.16
CA LEU A 61 -6.12 -3.46 -21.55
C LEU A 61 -6.98 -2.58 -22.47
N GLY A 62 -6.42 -1.42 -22.85
CA GLY A 62 -7.17 -0.33 -23.47
C GLY A 62 -7.78 0.61 -22.43
N ASN A 63 -8.03 1.88 -22.79
CA ASN A 63 -8.43 2.91 -21.83
C ASN A 63 -9.58 3.79 -22.38
N PRO A 64 -10.86 3.47 -22.11
CA PRO A 64 -11.32 2.43 -21.19
C PRO A 64 -11.25 0.99 -21.76
N GLY A 65 -11.20 -0.01 -20.88
CA GLY A 65 -11.12 -1.43 -21.24
C GLY A 65 -11.15 -2.36 -20.03
N PRO A 66 -10.95 -3.68 -20.21
CA PRO A 66 -10.76 -4.62 -19.11
C PRO A 66 -9.53 -4.22 -18.28
N GLY A 67 -9.69 -4.07 -16.98
CA GLY A 67 -8.62 -3.65 -16.09
C GLY A 67 -8.51 -4.50 -14.84
N GLY A 68 -7.38 -4.37 -14.16
CA GLY A 68 -7.05 -5.07 -12.94
C GLY A 68 -6.24 -4.19 -12.01
N TRP A 69 -6.40 -4.41 -10.71
CA TRP A 69 -5.67 -3.71 -9.66
C TRP A 69 -5.03 -4.74 -8.74
N ALA A 70 -3.93 -4.38 -8.09
CA ALA A 70 -3.27 -5.25 -7.14
C ALA A 70 -2.52 -4.49 -6.05
N TRP A 71 -2.42 -5.13 -4.88
CA TRP A 71 -1.49 -4.74 -3.84
C TRP A 71 -0.81 -5.95 -3.22
N ALA A 72 0.40 -5.76 -2.71
CA ALA A 72 1.17 -6.80 -2.04
C ALA A 72 2.10 -6.23 -0.96
N VAL A 73 2.30 -7.00 0.10
CA VAL A 73 3.35 -6.78 1.11
C VAL A 73 4.45 -7.81 0.87
N ASP A 74 5.71 -7.40 1.03
CA ASP A 74 6.84 -8.32 0.83
C ASP A 74 6.77 -9.50 1.81
N ASP A 75 6.84 -10.72 1.26
CA ASP A 75 6.58 -12.01 1.92
C ASP A 75 5.31 -12.04 2.80
N GLY A 76 4.36 -11.15 2.49
CA GLY A 76 3.15 -10.90 3.25
C GLY A 76 1.89 -11.16 2.45
N PRO A 77 0.75 -10.60 2.89
CA PRO A 77 -0.50 -10.74 2.15
C PRO A 77 -0.45 -10.00 0.81
N TYR A 78 -1.23 -10.49 -0.15
CA TYR A 78 -1.52 -9.81 -1.40
C TYR A 78 -2.99 -9.96 -1.78
N ALA A 79 -3.49 -9.03 -2.58
CA ALA A 79 -4.76 -9.20 -3.26
C ALA A 79 -4.76 -8.48 -4.62
N SER A 80 -5.57 -8.99 -5.54
CA SER A 80 -5.90 -8.35 -6.81
C SER A 80 -7.37 -8.51 -7.14
N GLY A 81 -7.87 -7.64 -7.99
CA GLY A 81 -9.24 -7.69 -8.52
C GLY A 81 -9.30 -7.15 -9.92
N ALA A 82 -10.42 -7.39 -10.60
CA ALA A 82 -10.62 -7.04 -12.00
C ALA A 82 -11.95 -6.31 -12.24
N ALA A 83 -12.01 -5.55 -13.32
CA ALA A 83 -13.23 -4.92 -13.82
C ALA A 83 -13.25 -4.95 -15.35
N ALA A 84 -14.37 -5.40 -15.93
CA ALA A 84 -14.49 -5.59 -17.38
C ALA A 84 -14.44 -4.31 -18.20
N HIS A 85 -14.82 -3.17 -17.60
CA HIS A 85 -14.80 -1.87 -18.25
C HIS A 85 -14.43 -0.78 -17.25
N THR A 86 -13.18 -0.33 -17.31
CA THR A 86 -12.59 0.62 -16.38
C THR A 86 -11.48 1.44 -17.08
N THR A 87 -10.77 2.27 -16.33
CA THR A 87 -9.60 3.02 -16.78
C THR A 87 -8.39 2.69 -15.91
N ASN A 88 -7.18 3.02 -16.39
CA ASN A 88 -5.95 2.82 -15.62
C ASN A 88 -5.99 3.56 -14.27
N GLN A 89 -6.36 4.85 -14.30
CA GLN A 89 -6.46 5.67 -13.09
C GLN A 89 -7.42 5.10 -12.05
N ARG A 90 -8.55 4.50 -12.48
CA ARG A 90 -9.47 3.84 -11.54
C ARG A 90 -8.84 2.61 -10.90
N MET A 91 -8.06 1.83 -11.65
CA MET A 91 -7.37 0.65 -11.12
C MET A 91 -6.25 1.04 -10.16
N GLU A 92 -5.49 2.09 -10.47
CA GLU A 92 -4.47 2.63 -9.56
C GLU A 92 -5.08 3.08 -8.21
N ILE A 93 -6.20 3.82 -8.24
CA ILE A 93 -6.89 4.22 -6.99
C ILE A 93 -7.45 2.98 -6.26
N ALA A 94 -8.05 2.04 -6.99
CA ALA A 94 -8.63 0.84 -6.41
C ALA A 94 -7.60 -0.04 -5.71
N ALA A 95 -6.39 -0.15 -6.26
CA ALA A 95 -5.27 -0.87 -5.65
C ALA A 95 -4.94 -0.31 -4.26
N VAL A 96 -4.81 1.01 -4.16
CA VAL A 96 -4.49 1.73 -2.92
C VAL A 96 -5.63 1.63 -1.92
N LEU A 97 -6.87 1.83 -2.37
CA LEU A 97 -8.05 1.66 -1.52
C LEU A 97 -8.17 0.23 -0.98
N GLY A 98 -7.83 -0.77 -1.80
CA GLY A 98 -7.75 -2.17 -1.38
C GLY A 98 -6.72 -2.38 -0.27
N ALA A 99 -5.49 -1.87 -0.46
CA ALA A 99 -4.42 -1.99 0.52
C ALA A 99 -4.78 -1.31 1.85
N VAL A 100 -5.28 -0.07 1.79
CA VAL A 100 -5.68 0.73 2.95
C VAL A 100 -6.91 0.15 3.65
N ARG A 101 -7.73 -0.67 3.00
CA ARG A 101 -8.82 -1.39 3.70
C ARG A 101 -8.33 -2.67 4.41
N ALA A 102 -7.33 -3.34 3.84
CA ALA A 102 -6.94 -4.67 4.27
C ALA A 102 -5.82 -4.69 5.33
N LEU A 103 -4.90 -3.73 5.28
CA LEU A 103 -3.66 -3.77 6.06
C LEU A 103 -3.75 -2.92 7.33
N PRO A 104 -3.11 -3.32 8.45
CA PRO A 104 -3.09 -2.56 9.69
C PRO A 104 -2.12 -1.36 9.65
N ASP A 105 -2.22 -0.48 10.65
CA ASP A 105 -1.27 0.62 10.86
C ASP A 105 -0.05 0.16 11.68
N PRO A 106 1.12 0.83 11.55
CA PRO A 106 1.43 1.89 10.57
C PRO A 106 1.58 1.35 9.13
N LEU A 107 1.14 2.15 8.14
CA LEU A 107 1.09 1.77 6.73
C LEU A 107 1.81 2.78 5.82
N LEU A 108 2.72 2.28 4.98
CA LEU A 108 3.35 3.01 3.89
C LEU A 108 2.88 2.42 2.54
N VAL A 109 2.21 3.23 1.74
CA VAL A 109 1.84 2.88 0.36
C VAL A 109 3.00 3.24 -0.57
N VAL A 110 3.44 2.27 -1.36
CA VAL A 110 4.48 2.42 -2.39
C VAL A 110 3.83 2.24 -3.76
N SER A 111 3.89 3.27 -4.61
CA SER A 111 3.25 3.23 -5.92
C SER A 111 4.01 4.07 -6.94
N ASP A 112 3.98 3.66 -8.21
CA ASP A 112 4.45 4.45 -9.33
C ASP A 112 3.38 5.35 -9.95
N SER A 113 2.11 5.22 -9.52
CA SER A 113 1.02 6.11 -9.89
C SER A 113 1.29 7.53 -9.40
N THR A 114 1.76 8.38 -10.31
CA THR A 114 1.86 9.82 -10.07
C THR A 114 0.49 10.43 -9.78
N TYR A 115 -0.59 9.89 -10.34
CA TYR A 115 -1.94 10.37 -10.10
C TYR A 115 -2.36 10.19 -8.64
N VAL A 116 -2.09 9.02 -8.04
CA VAL A 116 -2.34 8.78 -6.62
C VAL A 116 -1.39 9.58 -5.74
N VAL A 117 -0.08 9.43 -5.97
CA VAL A 117 0.91 9.99 -5.05
C VAL A 117 0.87 11.52 -5.05
N ASN A 118 0.73 12.16 -6.21
CA ASN A 118 0.64 13.62 -6.28
C ASN A 118 -0.65 14.15 -5.63
N CYS A 119 -1.78 13.43 -5.72
CA CYS A 119 -3.01 13.82 -5.04
C CYS A 119 -2.83 14.00 -3.53
N PHE A 120 -2.13 13.05 -2.88
CA PHE A 120 -1.85 13.12 -1.44
C PHE A 120 -0.72 14.09 -1.11
N ARG A 121 0.39 14.06 -1.86
CA ARG A 121 1.54 14.96 -1.67
C ARG A 121 1.14 16.42 -1.80
N ASP A 122 0.43 16.77 -2.88
CA ASP A 122 0.07 18.15 -3.23
C ASP A 122 -1.33 18.53 -2.71
N ARG A 123 -1.96 17.64 -1.93
CA ARG A 123 -3.21 17.87 -1.20
C ARG A 123 -4.38 18.30 -2.09
N TRP A 124 -4.50 17.74 -3.30
CA TRP A 124 -5.59 18.08 -4.24
C TRP A 124 -6.98 17.86 -3.61
N TRP A 125 -7.09 16.78 -2.82
CA TRP A 125 -8.29 16.38 -2.11
C TRP A 125 -8.85 17.46 -1.19
N GLU A 126 -8.01 18.29 -0.56
CA GLU A 126 -8.50 19.39 0.26
C GLU A 126 -9.27 20.41 -0.58
N GLY A 127 -8.72 20.74 -1.75
CA GLY A 127 -9.36 21.66 -2.67
C GLY A 127 -10.70 21.11 -3.17
N TRP A 128 -10.75 19.81 -3.46
CA TRP A 128 -11.99 19.14 -3.84
C TRP A 128 -13.04 19.23 -2.75
N MET A 129 -12.70 18.87 -1.50
CA MET A 129 -13.63 18.94 -0.37
C MET A 129 -14.13 20.37 -0.12
N LYS A 130 -13.23 21.36 -0.12
CA LYS A 130 -13.58 22.79 0.05
C LYS A 130 -14.54 23.30 -1.03
N ARG A 131 -14.46 22.77 -2.26
CA ARG A 131 -15.29 23.15 -3.41
C ARG A 131 -16.50 22.23 -3.63
N GLY A 132 -16.84 21.37 -2.68
CA GLY A 132 -17.97 20.44 -2.80
C GLY A 132 -17.77 19.40 -3.90
N TRP A 133 -16.57 18.80 -3.95
CA TRP A 133 -16.13 17.80 -4.94
C TRP A 133 -16.12 18.32 -6.39
N LYS A 134 -15.61 19.54 -6.57
CA LYS A 134 -15.38 20.16 -7.87
C LYS A 134 -13.90 20.46 -8.14
N ASN A 135 -13.47 20.22 -9.37
CA ASN A 135 -12.13 20.53 -9.85
C ASN A 135 -11.96 22.06 -10.06
N SER A 136 -10.77 22.50 -10.51
CA SER A 136 -10.49 23.91 -10.79
C SER A 136 -11.37 24.51 -11.91
N LYS A 137 -11.85 23.66 -12.83
CA LYS A 137 -12.78 24.01 -13.91
C LYS A 137 -14.25 24.01 -13.48
N LYS A 138 -14.53 23.83 -12.17
CA LYS A 138 -15.88 23.73 -11.56
C LYS A 138 -16.69 22.51 -12.00
N GLU A 139 -16.04 21.52 -12.60
CA GLU A 139 -16.64 20.25 -12.98
C GLU A 139 -16.57 19.25 -11.81
N PRO A 140 -17.45 18.23 -11.76
CA PRO A 140 -17.32 17.15 -10.79
C PRO A 140 -15.94 16.49 -10.86
N VAL A 141 -15.35 16.21 -9.70
CA VAL A 141 -14.08 15.47 -9.63
C VAL A 141 -14.27 14.05 -10.18
N ALA A 142 -13.45 13.67 -11.16
CA ALA A 142 -13.46 12.33 -11.72
C ALA A 142 -13.08 11.29 -10.65
N ASN A 143 -13.66 10.09 -10.75
CA ASN A 143 -13.40 8.96 -9.84
C ASN A 143 -13.70 9.26 -8.36
N ARG A 144 -14.59 10.21 -8.08
CA ARG A 144 -15.01 10.57 -6.72
C ARG A 144 -15.43 9.33 -5.91
N ASP A 145 -16.11 8.40 -6.55
CA ASP A 145 -16.58 7.14 -5.95
C ASP A 145 -15.45 6.31 -5.30
N LEU A 146 -14.22 6.42 -5.81
CA LEU A 146 -13.04 5.77 -5.24
C LEU A 146 -12.24 6.72 -4.34
N TRP A 147 -12.16 8.00 -4.73
CA TRP A 147 -11.40 9.01 -3.99
C TRP A 147 -11.98 9.28 -2.61
N GLU A 148 -13.29 9.48 -2.50
CA GLU A 148 -13.97 9.85 -1.25
C GLU A 148 -13.69 8.84 -0.12
N PRO A 149 -13.95 7.52 -0.27
CA PRO A 149 -13.61 6.55 0.77
C PRO A 149 -12.11 6.39 1.01
N LEU A 150 -11.27 6.55 -0.02
CA LEU A 150 -9.82 6.45 0.14
C LEU A 150 -9.28 7.62 0.99
N ILE A 151 -9.70 8.84 0.69
CA ILE A 151 -9.27 10.05 1.40
C ILE A 151 -9.73 10.01 2.87
N GLU A 152 -10.93 9.52 3.14
CA GLU A 152 -11.43 9.31 4.51
C GLU A 152 -10.49 8.40 5.31
N LEU A 153 -10.19 7.20 4.80
CA LEU A 153 -9.33 6.23 5.47
C LEU A 153 -7.89 6.73 5.64
N VAL A 154 -7.32 7.35 4.60
CA VAL A 154 -5.94 7.88 4.65
C VAL A 154 -5.82 8.95 5.73
N ARG A 155 -6.82 9.83 5.86
CA ARG A 155 -6.82 10.90 6.87
C ARG A 155 -7.02 10.37 8.28
N GLU A 156 -7.89 9.38 8.45
CA GLU A 156 -8.16 8.76 9.75
C GLU A 156 -6.92 8.02 10.27
N ARG A 157 -6.24 7.29 9.40
CA ARG A 157 -5.17 6.36 9.76
C ARG A 157 -3.76 6.94 9.68
N GLY A 158 -3.59 8.08 9.02
CA GLY A 158 -2.26 8.69 8.82
C GLY A 158 -1.38 7.88 7.88
N VAL A 159 -1.95 7.34 6.80
CA VAL A 159 -1.23 6.53 5.81
C VAL A 159 -0.17 7.38 5.09
N GLU A 160 1.05 6.87 5.00
CA GLU A 160 2.15 7.49 4.28
C GLU A 160 2.25 7.00 2.83
N PHE A 161 2.84 7.83 1.96
CA PHE A 161 3.00 7.52 0.53
C PHE A 161 4.45 7.70 0.09
N ARG A 162 4.97 6.75 -0.69
CA ARG A 162 6.27 6.83 -1.36
C ARG A 162 6.09 6.57 -2.85
N TRP A 163 6.53 7.53 -3.65
CA TRP A 163 6.61 7.34 -5.10
C TRP A 163 7.82 6.49 -5.47
N VAL A 164 7.64 5.55 -6.38
CA VAL A 164 8.72 4.83 -7.06
C VAL A 164 8.60 5.03 -8.56
N LYS A 165 9.71 4.95 -9.27
CA LYS A 165 9.68 5.00 -10.73
C LYS A 165 9.17 3.66 -11.27
N GLY A 166 8.15 3.67 -12.11
CA GLY A 166 7.68 2.46 -12.80
C GLY A 166 8.80 1.82 -13.62
N HIS A 167 8.82 0.49 -13.68
CA HIS A 167 9.84 -0.31 -14.37
C HIS A 167 11.30 0.01 -13.97
N SER A 168 11.52 0.45 -12.74
CA SER A 168 12.86 0.77 -12.22
C SER A 168 13.66 -0.44 -11.71
N GLY A 169 13.09 -1.65 -11.78
CA GLY A 169 13.67 -2.86 -11.21
C GLY A 169 13.39 -3.03 -9.71
N ASP A 170 12.44 -2.29 -9.14
CA ASP A 170 11.91 -2.60 -7.81
C ASP A 170 11.08 -3.88 -7.91
N ARG A 171 11.62 -4.95 -7.34
CA ARG A 171 11.04 -6.31 -7.37
C ARG A 171 9.57 -6.33 -6.98
N MET A 172 9.17 -5.57 -5.95
CA MET A 172 7.79 -5.60 -5.46
C MET A 172 6.85 -4.79 -6.34
N ASN A 173 7.33 -3.70 -6.96
CA ASN A 173 6.56 -2.99 -7.99
C ASN A 173 6.29 -3.90 -9.19
N ASP A 174 7.30 -4.65 -9.64
CA ASP A 174 7.12 -5.61 -10.74
C ASP A 174 6.15 -6.75 -10.38
N VAL A 175 6.10 -7.16 -9.10
CA VAL A 175 5.14 -8.15 -8.61
C VAL A 175 3.70 -7.63 -8.73
N VAL A 176 3.44 -6.39 -8.30
CA VAL A 176 2.08 -5.84 -8.35
C VAL A 176 1.63 -5.46 -9.76
N ASP A 177 2.55 -5.04 -10.64
CA ASP A 177 2.28 -4.88 -12.08
C ASP A 177 1.82 -6.20 -12.71
N ARG A 178 2.56 -7.30 -12.48
CA ARG A 178 2.15 -8.63 -12.97
C ARG A 178 0.81 -9.08 -12.40
N LEU A 179 0.56 -8.84 -11.11
CA LEU A 179 -0.72 -9.15 -10.49
C LEU A 179 -1.88 -8.39 -11.14
N ALA A 180 -1.71 -7.09 -11.37
CA ALA A 180 -2.71 -6.23 -11.96
C ALA A 180 -2.99 -6.62 -13.43
N VAL A 181 -1.94 -6.86 -14.22
CA VAL A 181 -2.06 -7.33 -15.61
C VAL A 181 -2.75 -8.69 -15.67
N GLN A 182 -2.38 -9.65 -14.83
CA GLN A 182 -3.05 -10.95 -14.82
C GLN A 182 -4.53 -10.84 -14.44
N ALA A 183 -4.87 -10.00 -13.47
CA ALA A 183 -6.26 -9.74 -13.11
C ALA A 183 -7.02 -9.10 -14.29
N ALA A 184 -6.42 -8.13 -15.00
CA ALA A 184 -7.00 -7.51 -16.18
C ALA A 184 -7.23 -8.51 -17.32
N THR A 185 -6.26 -9.40 -17.57
CA THR A 185 -6.34 -10.40 -18.65
C THR A 185 -7.35 -11.50 -18.34
N LYS A 186 -7.29 -12.07 -17.13
CA LYS A 186 -8.16 -13.18 -16.73
C LYS A 186 -9.54 -12.75 -16.28
N GLN A 187 -9.71 -11.45 -15.96
CA GLN A 187 -10.93 -10.90 -15.38
C GLN A 187 -11.32 -11.58 -14.06
N GLU A 188 -10.33 -11.96 -13.27
CA GLU A 188 -10.47 -12.68 -12.01
C GLU A 188 -9.57 -12.05 -10.94
N GLY A 189 -10.09 -11.96 -9.71
CA GLY A 189 -9.34 -11.54 -8.55
C GLY A 189 -8.70 -12.72 -7.81
N ARG A 190 -7.64 -12.46 -7.06
CA ARG A 190 -6.99 -13.45 -6.19
C ARG A 190 -6.45 -12.80 -4.93
N SER A 191 -6.31 -13.57 -3.86
CA SER A 191 -5.66 -13.12 -2.63
C SER A 191 -4.93 -14.29 -1.97
N GLY A 192 -3.91 -14.00 -1.17
CA GLY A 192 -3.11 -15.02 -0.51
C GLY A 192 -1.98 -14.43 0.33
N MET A 193 -1.03 -15.28 0.70
CA MET A 193 0.17 -14.95 1.47
C MET A 193 1.44 -15.28 0.70
N GLY A 194 2.53 -14.57 1.00
CA GLY A 194 3.84 -14.73 0.37
C GLY A 194 3.98 -13.87 -0.89
N THR A 195 5.23 -13.69 -1.33
CA THR A 195 5.49 -13.15 -2.66
C THR A 195 5.05 -14.19 -3.69
N PRO A 196 4.14 -13.88 -4.64
CA PRO A 196 3.70 -14.87 -5.61
C PRO A 196 4.85 -15.23 -6.57
N ALA A 197 5.69 -16.18 -6.15
CA ALA A 197 6.78 -16.74 -6.94
C ALA A 197 6.26 -17.43 -8.22
N GLU A 198 4.97 -17.73 -8.27
CA GLU A 198 4.28 -18.45 -9.34
C GLU A 198 3.70 -17.54 -10.44
N LEU A 199 3.96 -16.22 -10.41
CA LEU A 199 3.40 -15.29 -11.40
C LEU A 199 3.97 -15.43 -12.82
N GLY A 200 4.99 -16.25 -13.04
CA GLY A 200 5.72 -16.26 -14.31
C GLY A 200 6.53 -14.96 -14.51
N ALA A 201 7.42 -14.97 -15.51
CA ALA A 201 8.21 -13.79 -15.86
C ALA A 201 7.31 -12.62 -16.27
N ALA A 202 7.78 -11.38 -16.08
CA ALA A 202 7.08 -10.20 -16.56
C ALA A 202 6.89 -10.29 -18.07
N ASP A 203 5.65 -10.09 -18.54
CA ASP A 203 5.38 -9.97 -19.96
C ASP A 203 6.15 -8.75 -20.50
N ASP A 204 6.87 -8.99 -21.59
CA ASP A 204 7.81 -8.08 -22.25
C ASP A 204 7.18 -6.68 -22.49
N PRO A 205 7.85 -5.57 -22.12
CA PRO A 205 7.31 -4.22 -22.30
C PRO A 205 6.95 -3.88 -23.76
N GLU A 206 7.53 -4.54 -24.77
CA GLU A 206 7.15 -4.31 -26.18
C GLU A 206 5.73 -4.80 -26.53
N ALA A 207 5.21 -5.82 -25.83
CA ALA A 207 3.88 -6.36 -26.08
C ALA A 207 2.75 -5.38 -25.69
N ARG A 208 3.05 -4.37 -24.85
CA ARG A 208 2.09 -3.36 -24.38
C ARG A 208 1.73 -2.32 -25.46
N SER A 209 2.47 -2.26 -26.56
CA SER A 209 2.31 -1.28 -27.65
C SER A 209 1.91 -1.88 -29.01
N ALA A 210 1.78 -3.20 -29.11
CA ALA A 210 1.43 -3.84 -30.38
C ALA A 210 -0.08 -3.68 -30.67
N PRO A 211 -0.48 -3.20 -31.86
CA PRO A 211 -1.87 -3.31 -32.29
C PRO A 211 -2.27 -4.80 -32.35
N PRO A 212 -3.54 -5.15 -32.07
CA PRO A 212 -3.97 -6.55 -32.08
C PRO A 212 -3.62 -7.20 -33.42
N ALA A 213 -3.03 -8.41 -33.35
CA ALA A 213 -2.72 -9.21 -34.53
C ALA A 213 -3.94 -9.29 -35.44
N ALA A 214 -3.77 -8.92 -36.70
CA ALA A 214 -4.84 -8.87 -37.69
C ALA A 214 -5.48 -10.27 -37.81
N GLY A 215 -6.68 -10.41 -37.25
CA GLY A 215 -7.52 -11.58 -37.48
C GLY A 215 -7.81 -11.76 -38.97
N GLU A 216 -7.89 -13.02 -39.38
CA GLU A 216 -8.16 -13.46 -40.75
C GLU A 216 -9.47 -12.80 -41.26
N ARG A 217 -9.39 -12.12 -42.42
CA ARG A 217 -10.51 -11.30 -42.94
C ARG A 217 -11.66 -12.19 -43.42
N ASP A 218 -12.88 -11.92 -42.95
CA ASP A 218 -14.11 -12.49 -43.53
C ASP A 218 -14.28 -11.97 -44.97
N PRO A 219 -14.31 -12.85 -46.00
CA PRO A 219 -14.39 -12.45 -47.41
C PRO A 219 -15.74 -11.82 -47.82
N ARG A 220 -16.72 -11.74 -46.91
CA ARG A 220 -18.07 -11.19 -47.20
C ARG A 220 -18.20 -9.70 -46.93
N LEU A 221 -17.17 -9.03 -46.42
CA LEU A 221 -17.19 -7.58 -46.17
C LEU A 221 -16.67 -6.81 -47.40
N PRO A 222 -17.44 -5.88 -48.00
CA PRO A 222 -16.94 -5.05 -49.10
C PRO A 222 -15.82 -4.11 -48.62
N ALA A 223 -14.85 -3.83 -49.50
CA ALA A 223 -13.66 -3.03 -49.22
C ALA A 223 -14.02 -1.56 -48.86
N GLY A 224 -14.19 -1.30 -47.57
CA GLY A 224 -14.32 0.05 -47.03
C GLY A 224 -13.01 0.82 -47.17
N HIS A 225 -13.09 2.06 -47.64
CA HIS A 225 -11.95 2.96 -47.76
C HIS A 225 -11.33 3.25 -46.39
N LEU A 226 -10.00 3.16 -46.32
CA LEU A 226 -9.19 3.60 -45.19
C LEU A 226 -9.31 5.13 -45.07
N VAL A 227 -10.12 5.62 -44.14
CA VAL A 227 -10.09 7.04 -43.76
C VAL A 227 -8.88 7.21 -42.84
N LEU A 228 -7.80 7.72 -43.39
CA LEU A 228 -6.67 8.28 -42.65
C LEU A 228 -7.19 9.51 -41.90
N VAL A 229 -7.62 9.33 -40.64
CA VAL A 229 -7.84 10.47 -39.74
C VAL A 229 -6.46 10.94 -39.29
N GLY A 230 -5.88 11.85 -40.08
CA GLY A 230 -4.72 12.62 -39.66
C GLY A 230 -5.01 13.30 -38.34
N GLY A 231 -4.14 13.09 -37.36
CA GLY A 231 -4.27 13.61 -36.00
C GLY A 231 -4.33 15.14 -35.98
N LEU A 232 -5.56 15.67 -36.03
CA LEU A 232 -5.87 16.98 -35.49
C LEU A 232 -5.96 16.83 -33.98
N ARG A 233 -4.93 17.32 -33.27
CA ARG A 233 -5.00 17.62 -31.83
C ARG A 233 -6.18 18.58 -31.60
N PRO A 234 -7.23 18.21 -30.87
CA PRO A 234 -8.21 19.18 -30.39
C PRO A 234 -7.52 20.01 -29.29
N PRO A 235 -7.44 21.35 -29.40
CA PRO A 235 -6.80 22.18 -28.40
C PRO A 235 -7.74 22.44 -27.21
N GLU A 236 -8.32 21.42 -26.58
CA GLU A 236 -9.22 21.62 -25.42
C GLU A 236 -9.10 20.56 -24.29
N LEU A 237 -8.07 19.72 -24.27
CA LEU A 237 -7.70 18.98 -23.06
C LEU A 237 -6.66 19.80 -22.28
N GLY A 238 -7.19 20.77 -21.53
CA GLY A 238 -6.38 21.67 -20.70
C GLY A 238 -5.53 20.91 -19.68
N GLY A 239 -4.22 20.92 -19.94
CA GLY A 239 -3.18 21.39 -19.02
C GLY A 239 -2.97 20.56 -17.76
N TYR A 240 -2.08 19.58 -17.84
CA TYR A 240 -1.08 19.45 -16.78
C TYR A 240 0.22 19.95 -17.39
N ASP A 241 0.69 21.10 -16.90
CA ASP A 241 2.04 21.57 -17.19
C ASP A 241 3.04 20.48 -16.77
N PRO A 242 4.15 20.30 -17.49
CA PRO A 242 5.28 19.54 -16.96
C PRO A 242 5.78 20.29 -15.72
N ASN A 243 5.64 19.68 -14.54
CA ASN A 243 6.24 20.24 -13.33
C ASN A 243 7.77 20.08 -13.44
N PRO A 244 8.56 21.11 -13.07
CA PRO A 244 10.01 21.20 -13.30
C PRO A 244 10.86 20.13 -12.62
#